data_AF-A0A9Q0WYU3-F1
#
_entry.id   AF-A0A9Q0WYU3-F1
#
_cell.length_a   1.000
_cell.length_b   1.000
_cell.length_c   1.000
_cell.angle_alpha   90.00
_cell.angle_beta   90.00
_cell.angle_gamma   90.00
#
_symmetry.space_group_name_H-M   'P 1'
#
loop_
_entity.id
_entity.type
_entity.pdbx_description
1 polymer ?
#
loop_
_entity_poly.entity_id
_entity_poly.type
_entity_poly.pdbx_seq_one_letter_code
_entity_poly.pdbx_strand_id
1 'polypeptide(L)'
;MKRLSAKAWGILFSKYDGGPALTNSDCCMACLIDGAKSVVFADSYRDQRTLMRDLANDVIAGKCLDGAYFVSKTWLQQWVRRKNIDAPSEADAGPTASIVCRHGQLRPEQTGAKRLLVPEKLWHFLYEDAVAVKSDDPLGCTTFPSDSAQCSECSDELSEVACFEDSIREMKLKQRQNHEKLATGKSISLSLNCTYYLMPSSWLTKWRNYINSSGKNISTSVEPEVLDPVIDALKCEWHSRLLERPPDLVNKRGGLVQKSSTTDAFTIITENDWNSFCEEWGGNKEKGIMATIESSDVAENNLGGSQEDVFISKDNPSSQDEVNNDPEIRQPLIRISPEICEDCIGERKSRELAKKLNYFNEDISVSLVRGKEAPRSILEASSATPETDRRASKRSRKTSYGTSVNLKVSGSTSLYQLKMMIWESLGVVKENQILHKGSMIIDQESATLADLNIFPGDKLWVQDSEIHEHRDIADEITDQKASSKHPEKGFQGTLLTTTTSSQVA
;
A
#
# COMPACT_ATOMS: atom_id res chain seq x y z
N MET A 1 -36.27 44.34 35.54
CA MET A 1 -37.57 44.86 35.05
C MET A 1 -37.52 46.39 34.98
N LYS A 2 -38.04 47.00 33.92
CA LYS A 2 -38.14 48.47 33.81
C LYS A 2 -39.48 48.92 34.40
N ARG A 3 -39.47 49.87 35.33
CA ARG A 3 -40.69 50.43 35.93
C ARG A 3 -41.31 51.42 34.94
N LEU A 4 -42.62 51.32 34.74
CA LEU A 4 -43.40 52.31 33.98
C LEU A 4 -43.99 53.33 34.94
N SER A 5 -44.06 54.60 34.53
CA SER A 5 -44.82 55.59 35.28
C SER A 5 -46.31 55.28 35.18
N ALA A 6 -47.08 55.65 36.21
CA ALA A 6 -48.54 55.43 36.22
C ALA A 6 -49.23 56.05 34.99
N LYS A 7 -48.74 57.21 34.53
CA LYS A 7 -49.22 57.88 33.31
C LYS A 7 -48.93 57.06 32.05
N ALA A 8 -47.73 56.52 31.92
CA ALA A 8 -47.36 55.68 30.79
C ALA A 8 -48.13 54.36 30.79
N TRP A 9 -48.32 53.74 31.97
CA TRP A 9 -49.15 52.55 32.12
C TRP A 9 -50.60 52.82 31.73
N GLY A 10 -51.21 53.93 32.18
CA GLY A 10 -52.59 54.28 31.82
C GLY A 10 -52.79 54.46 30.31
N ILE A 11 -51.83 55.07 29.62
CA ILE A 11 -51.86 55.22 28.15
C ILE A 11 -51.77 53.85 27.46
N LEU A 12 -50.85 52.99 27.93
CA LEU A 12 -50.66 51.65 27.34
C LEU A 12 -51.85 50.74 27.62
N PHE A 13 -52.36 50.72 28.84
CA PHE A 13 -53.52 49.95 29.25
C PHE A 13 -54.77 50.36 28.45
N SER A 14 -55.04 51.66 28.32
CA SER A 14 -56.18 52.15 27.54
C SER A 14 -56.08 51.85 26.04
N LYS A 15 -54.87 51.71 25.49
CA LYS A 15 -54.66 51.50 24.05
C LYS A 15 -54.66 50.02 23.65
N TYR A 16 -54.27 49.13 24.56
CA TYR A 16 -54.04 47.71 24.27
C TYR A 16 -54.83 46.74 25.16
N ASP A 17 -55.65 47.26 26.08
CA ASP A 17 -56.53 46.51 26.99
C ASP A 17 -55.86 45.31 27.66
N GLY A 18 -54.63 45.54 28.16
CA GLY A 18 -53.70 44.47 28.51
C GLY A 18 -53.23 44.45 29.96
N GLY A 19 -53.45 43.30 30.61
CA GLY A 19 -52.66 42.75 31.72
C GLY A 19 -53.02 43.21 33.15
N PRO A 20 -52.81 42.35 34.18
CA PRO A 20 -53.03 42.73 35.58
C PRO A 20 -52.04 43.81 36.00
N ALA A 21 -52.52 44.81 36.74
CA ALA A 21 -51.68 45.84 37.32
C ALA A 21 -50.85 45.24 38.47
N LEU A 22 -49.61 44.82 38.16
CA LEU A 22 -48.68 44.36 39.18
C LEU A 22 -48.22 45.54 40.03
N THR A 23 -48.52 45.45 41.31
CA THR A 23 -48.16 46.40 42.36
C THR A 23 -47.00 45.86 43.20
N ASN A 24 -46.44 46.69 44.08
CA ASN A 24 -45.37 46.24 44.98
C ASN A 24 -45.81 45.15 45.99
N SER A 25 -47.12 44.89 46.15
CA SER A 25 -47.62 43.78 46.97
C SER A 25 -47.69 42.45 46.23
N ASP A 26 -47.52 42.45 44.89
CA ASP A 26 -47.59 41.24 44.07
C ASP A 26 -46.22 40.56 43.93
N CYS A 27 -45.16 41.08 44.57
CA CYS A 27 -43.86 40.43 44.63
C CYS A 27 -43.78 39.47 45.82
N CYS A 28 -43.35 38.24 45.57
CA CYS A 28 -43.00 37.31 46.65
C CYS A 28 -41.67 37.75 47.28
N MET A 29 -41.72 38.23 48.52
CA MET A 29 -40.53 38.65 49.27
C MET A 29 -39.52 37.51 49.42
N ALA A 30 -39.96 36.26 49.55
CA ALA A 30 -39.06 35.11 49.61
C ALA A 30 -38.28 34.93 48.30
N CYS A 31 -38.94 35.03 47.13
CA CYS A 31 -38.27 34.96 45.83
C CYS A 31 -37.34 36.16 45.57
N LEU A 32 -37.68 37.35 46.06
CA LEU A 32 -36.81 38.52 45.95
C LEU A 32 -35.56 38.39 46.84
N ILE A 33 -35.73 37.90 48.07
CA ILE A 33 -34.61 37.63 48.98
C ILE A 33 -33.71 36.53 48.41
N ASP A 34 -34.31 35.46 47.87
CA ASP A 34 -33.58 34.38 47.21
C ASP A 34 -32.81 34.86 45.98
N GLY A 35 -33.46 35.65 45.12
CA GLY A 35 -32.81 36.29 43.97
C GLY A 35 -31.68 37.26 44.37
N ALA A 36 -31.87 38.06 45.42
CA ALA A 36 -30.83 38.95 45.93
C ALA A 36 -29.65 38.19 46.54
N LYS A 37 -29.93 37.12 47.31
CA LYS A 37 -28.90 36.23 47.84
C LYS A 37 -28.12 35.58 46.71
N SER A 38 -28.80 35.04 45.69
CA SER A 38 -28.16 34.42 44.52
C SER A 38 -27.22 35.39 43.79
N VAL A 39 -27.61 36.66 43.63
CA VAL A 39 -26.75 37.69 43.02
C VAL A 39 -25.54 38.01 43.89
N VAL A 40 -25.72 38.17 45.21
CA VAL A 40 -24.60 38.44 46.14
C VAL A 40 -23.62 37.26 46.20
N PHE A 41 -24.14 36.02 46.22
CA PHE A 41 -23.32 34.82 46.18
C PHE A 41 -22.56 34.71 44.84
N ALA A 42 -23.22 34.99 43.71
CA ALA A 42 -22.58 34.99 42.39
C ALA A 42 -21.46 36.04 42.27
N ASP A 43 -21.67 37.26 42.78
CA ASP A 43 -20.64 38.31 42.79
C ASP A 43 -19.45 37.89 43.68
N SER A 44 -19.71 37.32 44.87
CA SER A 44 -18.64 36.83 45.75
C SER A 44 -17.84 35.67 45.15
N TYR A 45 -18.51 34.76 44.44
CA TYR A 45 -17.88 33.64 43.76
C TYR A 45 -17.05 34.12 42.56
N ARG A 46 -17.55 35.08 41.78
CA ARG A 46 -16.83 35.65 40.63
C ARG A 46 -15.53 36.35 41.05
N ASP A 47 -15.55 37.10 42.14
CA ASP A 47 -14.36 37.76 42.68
C ASP A 47 -13.35 36.74 43.19
N GLN A 48 -13.81 35.73 43.95
CA GLN A 48 -12.96 34.63 44.43
C GLN A 48 -12.37 33.81 43.27
N ARG A 49 -13.17 33.48 42.26
CA ARG A 49 -12.74 32.77 41.04
C ARG A 49 -11.67 33.53 40.26
N THR A 50 -11.76 34.86 40.24
CA THR A 50 -10.76 35.73 39.58
C THR A 50 -9.44 35.68 40.34
N LEU A 51 -9.46 35.82 41.66
CA LEU A 51 -8.27 35.71 42.50
C LEU A 51 -7.62 34.32 42.38
N MET A 52 -8.43 33.25 42.37
CA MET A 52 -7.93 31.88 42.19
C MET A 52 -7.41 31.63 40.78
N ARG A 53 -7.95 32.30 39.74
CA ARG A 53 -7.41 32.24 38.38
C ARG A 53 -6.01 32.85 38.30
N ASP A 54 -5.79 33.98 38.95
CA ASP A 54 -4.47 34.64 38.96
C ASP A 54 -3.44 33.76 39.68
N LEU A 55 -3.80 33.16 40.81
CA LEU A 55 -2.97 32.15 41.49
C LEU A 55 -2.67 30.93 40.59
N ALA A 56 -3.67 30.41 39.88
CA ALA A 56 -3.48 29.29 38.96
C ALA A 56 -2.55 29.66 37.78
N ASN A 57 -2.64 30.88 37.26
CA ASN A 57 -1.73 31.39 36.24
C ASN A 57 -0.29 31.45 36.75
N ASP A 58 -0.07 31.92 37.98
CA ASP A 58 1.25 31.96 38.59
C ASP A 58 1.83 30.55 38.81
N VAL A 59 1.00 29.58 39.20
CA VAL A 59 1.39 28.17 39.28
C VAL A 59 1.78 27.62 37.91
N ILE A 60 0.97 27.84 36.87
CA ILE A 60 1.28 27.39 35.50
C ILE A 60 2.58 28.02 34.98
N ALA A 61 2.85 29.28 35.35
CA ALA A 61 4.07 30.02 35.00
C ALA A 61 5.30 29.64 35.87
N GLY A 62 5.14 28.78 36.88
CA GLY A 62 6.23 28.36 37.78
C GLY A 62 6.69 29.44 38.74
N LYS A 63 5.87 30.48 38.99
CA LYS A 63 6.19 31.59 39.91
C LYS A 63 5.82 31.29 41.36
N CYS A 64 5.06 30.23 41.59
CA CYS A 64 4.61 29.82 42.91
C CYS A 64 5.55 28.78 43.52
N LEU A 65 6.07 29.05 44.72
CA LEU A 65 6.97 28.17 45.46
C LEU A 65 6.26 27.39 46.59
N ASP A 66 5.01 27.77 46.91
CA ASP A 66 4.21 27.23 48.01
C ASP A 66 3.21 26.16 47.51
N GLY A 67 3.75 25.07 46.98
CA GLY A 67 2.96 23.98 46.41
C GLY A 67 2.63 22.89 47.42
N ALA A 68 1.36 22.63 47.66
CA ALA A 68 0.89 21.65 48.66
C ALA A 68 0.22 20.41 48.04
N TYR A 69 -0.54 20.58 46.95
CA TYR A 69 -1.35 19.50 46.36
C TYR A 69 -1.11 19.34 44.86
N PHE A 70 -1.18 18.12 44.33
CA PHE A 70 -1.07 17.86 42.90
C PHE A 70 -2.41 18.02 42.18
N VAL A 71 -2.36 18.74 41.06
CA VAL A 71 -3.47 18.90 40.11
C VAL A 71 -2.98 18.58 38.69
N SER A 72 -3.88 18.10 37.83
CA SER A 72 -3.57 17.90 36.42
C SER A 72 -3.22 19.22 35.73
N LYS A 73 -2.05 19.27 35.08
CA LYS A 73 -1.58 20.45 34.33
C LYS A 73 -2.54 20.82 33.20
N THR A 74 -3.01 19.82 32.46
CA THR A 74 -3.89 20.04 31.30
C THR A 74 -5.26 20.54 31.74
N TRP A 75 -5.79 19.98 32.82
CA TRP A 75 -7.06 20.42 33.39
C TRP A 75 -6.97 21.85 33.91
N LEU A 76 -5.91 22.18 34.68
CA LEU A 76 -5.74 23.53 35.23
C LEU A 76 -5.59 24.59 34.13
N GLN A 77 -4.86 24.28 33.06
CA GLN A 77 -4.74 25.15 31.88
C GLN A 77 -6.10 25.39 31.21
N GLN A 78 -6.95 24.38 31.11
CA GLN A 78 -8.30 24.53 30.58
C GLN A 78 -9.20 25.32 31.54
N TRP A 79 -9.09 25.07 32.84
CA TRP A 79 -9.82 25.76 33.90
C TRP A 79 -9.55 27.27 33.92
N VAL A 80 -8.29 27.68 33.70
CA VAL A 80 -7.91 29.10 33.59
C VAL A 80 -8.48 29.77 32.34
N ARG A 81 -8.48 29.06 31.19
CA ARG A 81 -8.94 29.61 29.90
C ARG A 81 -10.44 29.84 29.83
N ARG A 82 -11.22 29.22 30.71
CA ARG A 82 -12.67 29.38 30.77
C ARG A 82 -13.04 30.79 31.27
N LYS A 83 -13.95 31.46 30.55
CA LYS A 83 -14.48 32.79 30.92
C LYS A 83 -15.27 32.69 32.23
N ASN A 84 -15.30 33.78 33.00
CA ASN A 84 -15.99 33.89 34.30
C ASN A 84 -17.41 33.30 34.21
N ILE A 85 -17.62 32.20 34.95
CA ILE A 85 -18.95 31.61 35.17
C ILE A 85 -19.37 32.07 36.56
N ASP A 86 -20.63 32.48 36.70
CA ASP A 86 -21.21 32.98 37.95
C ASP A 86 -21.50 31.87 38.98
N ALA A 87 -21.20 30.62 38.62
CA ALA A 87 -21.35 29.43 39.45
C ALA A 87 -20.42 28.30 38.97
N PRO A 88 -20.16 27.26 39.79
CA PRO A 88 -19.48 26.03 39.37
C PRO A 88 -20.22 25.31 38.23
N SER A 89 -19.48 24.61 37.38
CA SER A 89 -20.01 23.90 36.19
C SER A 89 -19.48 22.48 36.09
N GLU A 90 -20.10 21.61 35.27
CA GLU A 90 -19.62 20.23 35.05
C GLU A 90 -18.13 20.12 34.66
N ALA A 91 -17.58 21.15 34.03
CA ALA A 91 -16.17 21.20 33.64
C ALA A 91 -15.22 21.49 34.82
N ASP A 92 -15.73 21.88 35.98
CA ASP A 92 -14.99 22.05 37.24
C ASP A 92 -14.84 20.74 38.01
N ALA A 93 -15.49 19.66 37.56
CA ALA A 93 -15.23 18.33 38.09
C ALA A 93 -13.87 17.77 37.63
N GLY A 94 -13.29 16.89 38.45
CA GLY A 94 -12.15 16.06 38.05
C GLY A 94 -10.77 16.72 38.03
N PRO A 95 -10.37 17.61 38.97
CA PRO A 95 -9.05 18.25 38.95
C PRO A 95 -7.88 17.26 38.96
N THR A 96 -8.06 16.07 39.53
CA THR A 96 -7.03 15.03 39.62
C THR A 96 -7.30 13.81 38.73
N ALA A 97 -8.42 13.76 38.02
CA ALA A 97 -8.85 12.58 37.25
C ALA A 97 -7.81 12.03 36.26
N SER A 98 -7.01 12.90 35.62
CA SER A 98 -5.98 12.50 34.65
C SER A 98 -4.62 12.13 35.25
N ILE A 99 -4.45 12.36 36.56
CA ILE A 99 -3.24 11.99 37.31
C ILE A 99 -3.52 10.83 38.29
N VAL A 100 -4.75 10.35 38.38
CA VAL A 100 -5.16 9.16 39.15
C VAL A 100 -5.04 7.93 38.26
N CYS A 101 -4.45 6.85 38.76
CA CYS A 101 -4.47 5.55 38.08
C CYS A 101 -5.71 4.74 38.47
N ARG A 102 -5.96 3.60 37.80
CA ARG A 102 -7.07 2.70 38.13
C ARG A 102 -7.03 2.15 39.56
N HIS A 103 -5.86 2.17 40.20
CA HIS A 103 -5.64 1.75 41.59
C HIS A 103 -5.96 2.87 42.61
N GLY A 104 -6.42 4.04 42.16
CA GLY A 104 -6.72 5.19 43.02
C GLY A 104 -5.49 5.96 43.52
N GLN A 105 -4.30 5.62 43.03
CA GLN A 105 -3.03 6.23 43.42
C GLN A 105 -2.52 7.21 42.35
N LEU A 106 -1.47 7.95 42.68
CA LEU A 106 -0.85 8.93 41.80
C LEU A 106 -0.13 8.24 40.64
N ARG A 107 -0.54 8.51 39.41
CA ARG A 107 0.01 7.91 38.20
C ARG A 107 1.46 8.40 37.94
N PRO A 108 2.39 7.53 37.51
CA PRO A 108 3.75 7.93 37.15
C PRO A 108 3.79 8.97 36.02
N GLU A 109 4.70 9.94 36.08
CA GLU A 109 4.77 11.02 35.08
C GLU A 109 5.16 10.53 33.68
N GLN A 110 5.87 9.41 33.60
CA GLN A 110 6.34 8.78 32.37
C GLN A 110 5.18 8.33 31.45
N THR A 111 3.97 8.17 31.99
CA THR A 111 2.76 7.85 31.20
C THR A 111 2.11 9.08 30.56
N GLY A 112 2.74 10.25 30.63
CA GLY A 112 2.15 11.52 30.16
C GLY A 112 1.21 12.20 31.16
N ALA A 113 1.15 11.72 32.41
CA ALA A 113 0.37 12.30 33.49
C ALA A 113 1.01 13.58 34.04
N LYS A 114 0.94 14.67 33.26
CA LYS A 114 1.55 15.95 33.64
C LYS A 114 0.81 16.57 34.82
N ARG A 115 1.50 16.71 35.95
CA ARG A 115 0.97 17.30 37.19
C ARG A 115 1.66 18.62 37.53
N LEU A 116 1.00 19.45 38.35
CA LEU A 116 1.53 20.68 38.93
C LEU A 116 1.18 20.71 40.43
N LEU A 117 2.08 21.26 41.24
CA LEU A 117 1.77 21.57 42.64
C LEU A 117 1.05 22.90 42.74
N VAL A 118 -0.10 22.92 43.41
CA VAL A 118 -0.89 24.12 43.69
C VAL A 118 -0.87 24.44 45.19
N PRO A 119 -0.96 25.73 45.58
CA PRO A 119 -1.17 26.12 46.96
C PRO A 119 -2.44 25.55 47.55
N GLU A 120 -2.44 25.33 48.86
CA GLU A 120 -3.60 24.82 49.60
C GLU A 120 -4.86 25.66 49.37
N LYS A 121 -4.75 26.98 49.35
CA LYS A 121 -5.88 27.89 49.10
C LYS A 121 -6.53 27.68 47.74
N LEU A 122 -5.71 27.41 46.72
CA LEU A 122 -6.21 27.13 45.37
C LEU A 122 -6.83 25.73 45.32
N TRP A 123 -6.21 24.74 45.96
CA TRP A 123 -6.75 23.38 46.04
C TRP A 123 -8.14 23.33 46.68
N HIS A 124 -8.32 23.94 47.86
CA HIS A 124 -9.62 23.94 48.55
C HIS A 124 -10.73 24.53 47.69
N PHE A 125 -10.45 25.65 46.99
CA PHE A 125 -11.43 26.24 46.06
C PHE A 125 -11.81 25.27 44.92
N LEU A 126 -10.82 24.65 44.28
CA LEU A 126 -11.07 23.69 43.19
C LEU A 126 -11.80 22.43 43.69
N TYR A 127 -11.48 21.98 44.90
CA TYR A 127 -12.09 20.82 45.52
C TYR A 127 -13.55 21.07 45.89
N GLU A 128 -13.85 22.22 46.51
CA GLU A 128 -15.23 22.63 46.83
C GLU A 128 -16.10 22.69 45.57
N ASP A 129 -15.61 23.32 44.50
CA ASP A 129 -16.30 23.37 43.21
C ASP A 129 -16.53 21.97 42.62
N ALA A 130 -15.51 21.12 42.65
CA ALA A 130 -15.60 19.78 42.07
C ALA A 130 -16.58 18.88 42.83
N VAL A 131 -16.60 18.94 44.16
CA VAL A 131 -17.54 18.20 45.03
C VAL A 131 -18.97 18.72 44.87
N ALA A 132 -19.15 20.05 44.77
CA ALA A 132 -20.47 20.64 44.58
C ALA A 132 -21.11 20.25 43.24
N VAL A 133 -20.29 20.02 42.22
CA VAL A 133 -20.73 19.66 40.86
C VAL A 133 -20.92 18.14 40.70
N LYS A 134 -20.03 17.31 41.26
CA LYS A 134 -20.12 15.85 41.21
C LYS A 134 -19.71 15.22 42.55
N SER A 135 -20.69 15.02 43.43
CA SER A 135 -20.49 14.33 44.72
C SER A 135 -20.18 12.83 44.58
N ASP A 136 -20.53 12.23 43.44
CA ASP A 136 -20.54 10.77 43.25
C ASP A 136 -19.28 10.24 42.53
N ASP A 137 -18.28 11.09 42.25
CA ASP A 137 -17.01 10.70 41.61
C ASP A 137 -15.84 10.66 42.62
N PRO A 138 -15.59 9.52 43.28
CA PRO A 138 -14.53 9.39 44.28
C PRO A 138 -13.11 9.46 43.68
N LEU A 139 -12.96 9.23 42.37
CA LEU A 139 -11.65 9.22 41.67
C LEU A 139 -11.31 10.58 41.07
N GLY A 140 -12.30 11.38 40.67
CA GLY A 140 -12.09 12.71 40.10
C GLY A 140 -11.58 13.76 41.10
N CYS A 141 -11.83 13.56 42.38
CA CYS A 141 -11.51 14.48 43.47
C CYS A 141 -10.55 13.88 44.51
N THR A 142 -9.80 12.82 44.16
CA THR A 142 -8.81 12.26 45.07
C THR A 142 -7.70 13.28 45.36
N THR A 143 -7.43 13.49 46.64
CA THR A 143 -6.43 14.46 47.12
C THR A 143 -5.04 13.85 47.13
N PHE A 144 -4.07 14.51 46.49
CA PHE A 144 -2.66 14.10 46.50
C PHE A 144 -1.78 15.22 47.05
N PRO A 145 -1.35 15.15 48.33
CA PRO A 145 -0.35 16.06 48.86
C PRO A 145 1.03 15.89 48.20
N SER A 146 1.94 16.84 48.42
CA SER A 146 3.27 16.89 47.78
C SER A 146 4.17 15.68 48.09
N ASP A 147 3.91 14.96 49.19
CA ASP A 147 4.61 13.74 49.60
C ASP A 147 3.95 12.44 49.10
N SER A 148 2.87 12.55 48.30
CA SER A 148 2.19 11.40 47.72
C SER A 148 3.13 10.55 46.88
N ALA A 149 3.29 9.28 47.27
CA ALA A 149 4.02 8.31 46.48
C ALA A 149 3.33 8.05 45.13
N GLN A 150 4.14 7.74 44.11
CA GLN A 150 3.63 7.25 42.84
C GLN A 150 3.13 5.80 43.02
N CYS A 151 2.18 5.40 42.20
CA CYS A 151 1.63 4.04 42.23
C CYS A 151 2.74 3.02 41.92
N SER A 152 3.01 2.11 42.85
CA SER A 152 4.02 1.06 42.68
C SER A 152 3.64 0.14 41.53
N GLU A 153 2.41 -0.35 41.48
CA GLU A 153 1.93 -1.26 40.41
C GLU A 153 2.09 -0.66 39.01
N CYS A 154 1.71 0.61 38.82
CA CYS A 154 1.91 1.27 37.52
C CYS A 154 3.38 1.54 37.21
N SER A 155 4.22 1.72 38.23
CA SER A 155 5.66 1.94 38.04
C SER A 155 6.35 0.62 37.66
N ASP A 156 5.95 -0.47 38.30
CA ASP A 156 6.44 -1.82 38.03
C ASP A 156 6.02 -2.26 36.62
N GLU A 157 4.76 -2.06 36.22
CA GLU A 157 4.28 -2.30 34.85
C GLU A 157 5.11 -1.53 33.79
N LEU A 158 5.42 -0.26 34.05
CA LEU A 158 6.25 0.55 33.13
C LEU A 158 7.70 0.05 33.09
N SER A 159 8.22 -0.41 34.22
CA SER A 159 9.56 -1.00 34.30
C SER A 159 9.61 -2.33 33.55
N GLU A 160 8.60 -3.19 33.70
CA GLU A 160 8.48 -4.45 32.97
C GLU A 160 8.42 -4.22 31.47
N VAL A 161 7.62 -3.24 31.02
CA VAL A 161 7.57 -2.84 29.60
C VAL A 161 8.92 -2.33 29.13
N ALA A 162 9.62 -1.51 29.92
CA ALA A 162 10.95 -1.01 29.56
C ALA A 162 11.99 -2.15 29.47
N CYS A 163 12.00 -3.08 30.43
CA CYS A 163 12.86 -4.25 30.42
C CYS A 163 12.57 -5.17 29.21
N PHE A 164 11.30 -5.36 28.88
CA PHE A 164 10.90 -6.11 27.69
C PHE A 164 11.37 -5.43 26.40
N GLU A 165 11.19 -4.11 26.28
CA GLU A 165 11.69 -3.32 25.16
C GLU A 165 13.21 -3.38 25.03
N ASP A 166 13.93 -3.35 26.15
CA ASP A 166 15.40 -3.53 26.19
C ASP A 166 15.82 -4.92 25.70
N SER A 167 15.12 -5.97 26.14
CA SER A 167 15.38 -7.33 25.67
C SER A 167 15.17 -7.46 24.15
N ILE A 168 14.11 -6.85 23.60
CA ILE A 168 13.88 -6.79 22.15
C ILE A 168 14.99 -6.01 21.44
N ARG A 169 15.45 -4.87 22.01
CA ARG A 169 16.55 -4.08 21.44
C ARG A 169 17.82 -4.92 21.32
N GLU A 170 18.17 -5.63 22.38
CA GLU A 170 19.35 -6.48 22.43
C GLU A 170 19.25 -7.65 21.44
N MET A 171 18.11 -8.34 21.41
CA MET A 171 17.83 -9.40 20.44
C MET A 171 17.98 -8.89 18.99
N LYS A 172 17.30 -7.80 18.61
CA LYS A 172 17.39 -7.21 17.26
C LYS A 172 18.81 -6.78 16.93
N LEU A 173 19.56 -6.27 17.91
CA LEU A 173 20.98 -5.93 17.71
C LEU A 173 21.82 -7.15 17.41
N LYS A 174 21.64 -8.25 18.16
CA LYS A 174 22.34 -9.51 17.92
C LYS A 174 22.03 -10.06 16.52
N GLN A 175 20.78 -10.04 16.09
CA GLN A 175 20.40 -10.47 14.73
C GLN A 175 21.07 -9.62 13.65
N ARG A 176 21.15 -8.29 13.83
CA ARG A 176 21.86 -7.41 12.88
C ARG A 176 23.35 -7.70 12.82
N GLN A 177 23.96 -8.08 13.94
CA GLN A 177 25.39 -8.44 13.99
C GLN A 177 25.63 -9.79 13.32
N ASN A 178 24.79 -10.80 13.60
CA ASN A 178 24.86 -12.11 12.97
C ASN A 178 24.72 -12.03 11.44
N HIS A 179 23.86 -11.12 10.97
CA HIS A 179 23.47 -10.98 9.57
C HIS A 179 23.85 -9.63 8.96
N GLU A 180 25.06 -9.11 9.23
CA GLU A 180 25.45 -7.72 8.88
C GLU A 180 25.23 -7.37 7.40
N LYS A 181 25.65 -8.24 6.48
CA LYS A 181 25.53 -8.02 5.03
C LYS A 181 24.07 -7.99 4.58
N LEU A 182 23.25 -8.89 5.12
CA LEU A 182 21.83 -8.99 4.80
C LEU A 182 21.03 -7.85 5.42
N ALA A 183 21.32 -7.49 6.68
CA ALA A 183 20.70 -6.36 7.36
C ALA A 183 20.93 -5.03 6.63
N THR A 184 22.12 -4.85 6.06
CA THR A 184 22.48 -3.66 5.26
C THR A 184 22.05 -3.74 3.79
N GLY A 185 21.50 -4.88 3.34
CA GLY A 185 21.08 -5.09 1.95
C GLY A 185 22.24 -5.12 0.95
N LYS A 186 23.46 -5.42 1.41
CA LYS A 186 24.64 -5.55 0.54
C LYS A 186 24.62 -6.90 -0.17
N SER A 187 25.01 -6.92 -1.44
CA SER A 187 25.16 -8.15 -2.20
C SER A 187 26.28 -9.03 -1.64
N ILE A 188 26.05 -10.33 -1.54
CA ILE A 188 27.06 -11.32 -1.16
C ILE A 188 27.92 -11.65 -2.39
N SER A 189 29.24 -11.68 -2.21
CA SER A 189 30.16 -12.22 -3.21
C SER A 189 30.09 -13.74 -3.19
N LEU A 190 29.82 -14.31 -4.34
CA LEU A 190 29.62 -15.74 -4.54
C LEU A 190 30.88 -16.37 -5.11
N SER A 191 31.12 -17.62 -4.76
CA SER A 191 32.26 -18.43 -5.19
C SER A 191 31.76 -19.74 -5.79
N LEU A 192 32.49 -20.25 -6.77
CA LEU A 192 32.17 -21.52 -7.43
C LEU A 192 32.34 -22.68 -6.44
N ASN A 193 31.50 -23.70 -6.59
CA ASN A 193 31.46 -24.93 -5.82
C ASN A 193 31.24 -24.73 -4.31
N CYS A 194 30.77 -23.57 -3.89
CA CYS A 194 30.33 -23.32 -2.52
C CYS A 194 28.83 -23.57 -2.37
N THR A 195 28.43 -24.00 -1.19
CA THR A 195 27.04 -24.22 -0.81
C THR A 195 26.43 -22.92 -0.27
N TYR A 196 25.27 -22.58 -0.81
CA TYR A 196 24.46 -21.44 -0.43
C TYR A 196 23.02 -21.89 -0.18
N TYR A 197 22.19 -21.00 0.33
CA TYR A 197 20.76 -21.24 0.49
C TYR A 197 19.96 -20.12 -0.19
N LEU A 198 18.77 -20.48 -0.67
CA LEU A 198 17.81 -19.53 -1.23
C LEU A 198 16.77 -19.17 -0.17
N MET A 199 16.61 -17.87 0.06
CA MET A 199 15.62 -17.35 0.99
C MET A 199 14.64 -16.43 0.26
N PRO A 200 13.32 -16.52 0.52
CA PRO A 200 12.36 -15.63 -0.14
C PRO A 200 12.66 -14.16 0.15
N SER A 201 12.81 -13.37 -0.93
CA SER A 201 13.16 -11.95 -0.87
C SER A 201 12.11 -11.11 -0.12
N SER A 202 10.85 -11.52 -0.21
CA SER A 202 9.72 -10.90 0.49
C SER A 202 9.85 -11.05 2.01
N TRP A 203 10.19 -12.25 2.48
CA TRP A 203 10.42 -12.52 3.90
C TRP A 203 11.63 -11.75 4.43
N LEU A 204 12.76 -11.78 3.72
CA LEU A 204 13.96 -11.02 4.09
C LEU A 204 13.70 -9.51 4.16
N THR A 205 12.79 -8.99 3.33
CA THR A 205 12.38 -7.58 3.39
C THR A 205 11.56 -7.29 4.65
N LYS A 206 10.63 -8.18 5.04
CA LYS A 206 9.91 -8.06 6.32
C LYS A 206 10.89 -8.13 7.50
N TRP A 207 11.80 -9.09 7.50
CA TRP A 207 12.84 -9.23 8.53
C TRP A 207 13.72 -7.98 8.65
N ARG A 208 14.22 -7.44 7.53
CA ARG A 208 14.98 -6.18 7.53
C ARG A 208 14.20 -5.01 8.11
N ASN A 209 12.91 -4.90 7.79
CA ASN A 209 12.06 -3.86 8.36
C ASN A 209 11.86 -4.05 9.87
N TYR A 210 11.69 -5.29 10.31
CA TYR A 210 11.56 -5.65 11.72
C TYR A 210 12.82 -5.32 12.53
N ILE A 211 14.01 -5.77 12.10
CA ILE A 211 15.25 -5.52 12.84
C ILE A 211 15.66 -4.05 12.81
N ASN A 212 15.29 -3.29 11.77
CA ASN A 212 15.63 -1.87 11.67
C ASN A 212 14.58 -0.96 12.32
N SER A 213 13.46 -1.52 12.81
CA SER A 213 12.50 -0.76 13.62
C SER A 213 13.15 -0.27 14.92
N SER A 214 13.01 1.02 15.22
CA SER A 214 13.60 1.65 16.41
C SER A 214 12.65 2.67 17.03
N GLY A 215 12.89 3.00 18.31
CA GLY A 215 12.09 3.96 19.07
C GLY A 215 10.72 3.42 19.49
N LYS A 216 9.68 4.27 19.41
CA LYS A 216 8.32 3.98 19.91
C LYS A 216 7.60 2.80 19.24
N ASN A 217 8.14 2.28 18.14
CA ASN A 217 7.52 1.24 17.35
C ASN A 217 8.20 -0.13 17.52
N ILE A 218 9.12 -0.27 18.48
CA ILE A 218 9.94 -1.49 18.58
C ILE A 218 9.13 -2.72 18.99
N SER A 219 8.12 -2.53 19.85
CA SER A 219 7.20 -3.57 20.32
C SER A 219 5.98 -3.74 19.41
N THR A 220 5.68 -2.74 18.57
CA THR A 220 4.55 -2.76 17.64
C THR A 220 4.95 -3.10 16.20
N SER A 221 6.23 -3.39 15.95
CA SER A 221 6.71 -3.78 14.64
C SER A 221 6.18 -5.17 14.29
N VAL A 222 5.69 -5.32 13.06
CA VAL A 222 5.22 -6.63 12.56
C VAL A 222 6.41 -7.58 12.50
N GLU A 223 6.33 -8.66 13.27
CA GLU A 223 7.31 -9.73 13.31
C GLU A 223 7.18 -10.63 12.05
N PRO A 224 8.29 -11.04 11.42
CA PRO A 224 8.30 -12.03 10.36
C PRO A 224 7.68 -13.36 10.77
N GLU A 225 7.12 -14.09 9.80
CA GLU A 225 6.62 -15.43 10.03
C GLU A 225 7.75 -16.43 10.34
N VAL A 226 7.44 -17.51 11.06
CA VAL A 226 8.35 -18.66 11.28
C VAL A 226 8.81 -19.20 9.92
N LEU A 227 10.09 -19.58 9.81
CA LEU A 227 10.71 -19.91 8.52
C LEU A 227 10.14 -21.17 7.87
N ASP A 228 9.92 -22.25 8.63
CA ASP A 228 9.52 -23.55 8.07
C ASP A 228 8.24 -23.49 7.22
N PRO A 229 7.13 -22.92 7.71
CA PRO A 229 5.91 -22.77 6.90
C PRO A 229 6.13 -21.93 5.63
N VAL A 230 6.99 -20.92 5.70
CA VAL A 230 7.29 -20.04 4.56
C VAL A 230 8.08 -20.80 3.49
N ILE A 231 9.04 -21.63 3.89
CA ILE A 231 9.82 -22.46 2.97
C ILE A 231 8.96 -23.58 2.37
N ASP A 232 8.10 -24.19 3.18
CA ASP A 232 7.21 -25.26 2.71
C ASP A 232 6.16 -24.72 1.71
N ALA A 233 5.69 -23.48 1.88
CA ALA A 233 4.79 -22.81 0.92
C ALA A 233 5.42 -22.52 -0.45
N LEU A 234 6.75 -22.53 -0.55
CA LEU A 234 7.46 -22.36 -1.82
C LEU A 234 7.59 -23.67 -2.60
N LYS A 235 7.24 -24.80 -1.98
CA LYS A 235 7.26 -26.12 -2.59
C LYS A 235 5.86 -26.49 -3.07
N CYS A 236 5.78 -27.13 -4.22
CA CYS A 236 4.57 -27.74 -4.71
C CYS A 236 4.13 -28.84 -3.75
N GLU A 237 2.88 -28.81 -3.30
CA GLU A 237 2.30 -29.84 -2.43
C GLU A 237 2.37 -31.25 -3.05
N TRP A 238 2.28 -31.37 -4.37
CA TRP A 238 2.14 -32.66 -5.07
C TRP A 238 3.49 -33.21 -5.52
N HIS A 239 4.42 -32.33 -5.87
CA HIS A 239 5.72 -32.72 -6.41
C HIS A 239 6.89 -32.51 -5.44
N SER A 240 6.65 -31.80 -4.32
CA SER A 240 7.69 -31.40 -3.35
C SER A 240 8.89 -30.67 -3.98
N ARG A 241 8.65 -30.01 -5.12
CA ARG A 241 9.61 -29.26 -5.94
C ARG A 241 9.33 -27.77 -5.88
N LEU A 242 10.32 -26.94 -6.18
CA LEU A 242 10.26 -25.48 -6.02
C LEU A 242 9.32 -24.82 -7.06
N LEU A 243 8.46 -23.92 -6.61
CA LEU A 243 7.47 -23.22 -7.45
C LEU A 243 7.98 -21.93 -8.10
N GLU A 244 9.19 -21.50 -7.76
CA GLU A 244 9.82 -20.27 -8.24
C GLU A 244 11.22 -20.59 -8.75
N ARG A 245 11.70 -19.82 -9.73
CA ARG A 245 13.03 -20.03 -10.31
C ARG A 245 14.12 -19.32 -9.50
N PRO A 246 15.35 -19.87 -9.44
CA PRO A 246 16.48 -19.22 -8.78
C PRO A 246 16.85 -17.91 -9.49
N PRO A 247 17.49 -16.96 -8.78
CA PRO A 247 17.83 -15.66 -9.34
C PRO A 247 19.02 -15.77 -10.31
N ASP A 248 19.11 -14.84 -11.26
CA ASP A 248 20.23 -14.78 -12.20
C ASP A 248 21.53 -14.33 -11.51
N LEU A 249 22.67 -14.80 -12.01
CA LEU A 249 23.99 -14.36 -11.58
C LEU A 249 24.67 -13.46 -12.62
N VAL A 250 25.46 -12.50 -12.15
CA VAL A 250 26.26 -11.61 -12.99
C VAL A 250 27.67 -11.48 -12.45
N ASN A 251 28.66 -11.45 -13.34
CA ASN A 251 30.04 -11.15 -12.97
C ASN A 251 30.23 -9.62 -12.91
N LYS A 252 30.43 -9.06 -11.70
CA LYS A 252 30.72 -7.64 -11.49
C LYS A 252 32.12 -7.49 -10.92
N ARG A 253 32.99 -6.78 -11.64
CA ARG A 253 34.37 -6.44 -11.20
C ARG A 253 35.19 -7.68 -10.78
N GLY A 254 35.03 -8.80 -11.49
CA GLY A 254 35.74 -10.06 -11.21
C GLY A 254 35.15 -10.91 -10.08
N GLY A 255 34.04 -10.48 -9.47
CA GLY A 255 33.30 -11.25 -8.47
C GLY A 255 31.91 -11.65 -8.96
N LEU A 256 31.50 -12.87 -8.64
CA LEU A 256 30.15 -13.34 -8.94
C LEU A 256 29.16 -12.79 -7.91
N VAL A 257 28.08 -12.19 -8.37
CA VAL A 257 27.02 -11.65 -7.49
C VAL A 257 25.65 -11.93 -8.09
N GLN A 258 24.64 -12.02 -7.22
CA GLN A 258 23.25 -12.04 -7.67
C GLN A 258 22.92 -10.77 -8.45
N LYS A 259 22.23 -10.91 -9.58
CA LYS A 259 21.69 -9.80 -10.35
C LYS A 259 20.63 -9.11 -9.50
N SER A 260 20.83 -7.84 -9.18
CA SER A 260 19.88 -7.07 -8.38
C SER A 260 18.63 -6.75 -9.21
N SER A 261 17.58 -7.56 -9.09
CA SER A 261 16.24 -7.25 -9.60
C SER A 261 15.30 -7.00 -8.43
N THR A 262 14.43 -5.99 -8.53
CA THR A 262 13.40 -5.72 -7.50
C THR A 262 12.29 -6.76 -7.51
N THR A 263 12.29 -7.65 -8.49
CA THR A 263 11.27 -8.69 -8.74
C THR A 263 11.76 -10.10 -8.41
N ASP A 264 12.99 -10.26 -7.92
CA ASP A 264 13.53 -11.58 -7.62
C ASP A 264 12.77 -12.23 -6.47
N ALA A 265 12.22 -13.42 -6.72
CA ALA A 265 11.53 -14.22 -5.70
C ALA A 265 12.48 -14.64 -4.57
N PHE A 266 13.76 -14.87 -4.88
CA PHE A 266 14.77 -15.36 -3.93
C PHE A 266 15.99 -14.45 -3.83
N THR A 267 16.59 -14.47 -2.64
CA THR A 267 17.90 -13.91 -2.34
C THR A 267 18.84 -15.03 -1.91
N ILE A 268 20.04 -15.07 -2.48
CA ILE A 268 21.08 -16.03 -2.11
C ILE A 268 21.72 -15.60 -0.78
N ILE A 269 21.77 -16.51 0.20
CA ILE A 269 22.39 -16.29 1.51
C ILE A 269 23.48 -17.34 1.78
N THR A 270 24.38 -17.04 2.70
CA THR A 270 25.44 -18.00 3.09
C THR A 270 24.87 -19.13 3.95
N GLU A 271 25.57 -20.27 4.00
CA GLU A 271 25.22 -21.36 4.92
C GLU A 271 25.23 -20.91 6.39
N ASN A 272 26.17 -20.05 6.78
CA ASN A 272 26.22 -19.50 8.14
C ASN A 272 24.99 -18.65 8.47
N ASP A 273 24.55 -17.82 7.52
CA ASP A 273 23.32 -17.05 7.65
C ASP A 273 22.11 -17.98 7.74
N TRP A 274 22.02 -19.00 6.89
CA TRP A 274 20.91 -19.97 6.93
C TRP A 274 20.80 -20.66 8.29
N ASN A 275 21.93 -21.15 8.81
CA ASN A 275 21.98 -21.82 10.11
C ASN A 275 21.56 -20.89 11.25
N SER A 276 22.03 -19.63 11.24
CA SER A 276 21.66 -18.65 12.26
C SER A 276 20.18 -18.29 12.18
N PHE A 277 19.64 -18.12 10.97
CA PHE A 277 18.21 -17.89 10.76
C PHE A 277 17.34 -19.06 11.24
N CYS A 278 17.78 -20.30 11.02
CA CYS A 278 17.09 -21.48 11.52
C CYS A 278 16.96 -21.48 13.06
N GLU A 279 18.04 -21.11 13.75
CA GLU A 279 18.07 -21.02 15.21
C GLU A 279 17.23 -19.86 15.76
N GLU A 280 17.19 -18.74 15.05
CA GLU A 280 16.48 -17.53 15.46
C GLU A 280 14.98 -17.54 15.12
N TRP A 281 14.57 -18.19 14.03
CA TRP A 281 13.22 -18.09 13.45
C TRP A 281 12.53 -19.45 13.23
N GLY A 282 13.01 -20.50 13.89
CA GLY A 282 12.38 -21.82 13.89
C GLY A 282 12.42 -22.52 12.54
N GLY A 283 13.59 -22.49 11.88
CA GLY A 283 13.84 -23.22 10.63
C GLY A 283 14.50 -24.58 10.87
N ASN A 284 14.13 -25.57 10.08
CA ASN A 284 14.85 -26.83 10.01
C ASN A 284 16.00 -26.74 9.00
N LYS A 285 17.23 -26.96 9.48
CA LYS A 285 18.46 -26.90 8.67
C LYS A 285 18.39 -27.77 7.41
N GLU A 286 17.72 -28.93 7.49
CA GLU A 286 17.59 -29.90 6.40
C GLU A 286 16.51 -29.55 5.37
N LYS A 287 15.56 -28.67 5.72
CA LYS A 287 14.45 -28.28 4.83
C LYS A 287 14.78 -27.12 3.90
N GLY A 288 15.95 -26.49 4.08
CA GLY A 288 16.40 -25.34 3.32
C GLY A 288 16.51 -25.62 1.83
N ILE A 289 16.36 -24.57 1.02
CA ILE A 289 16.56 -24.66 -0.43
C ILE A 289 18.04 -24.44 -0.68
N MET A 290 18.78 -25.54 -0.82
CA MET A 290 20.22 -25.51 -1.06
C MET A 290 20.52 -25.08 -2.50
N ALA A 291 21.55 -24.28 -2.70
CA ALA A 291 22.03 -23.82 -3.99
C ALA A 291 23.56 -23.98 -4.10
N THR A 292 24.03 -24.57 -5.19
CA THR A 292 25.46 -24.71 -5.49
C THR A 292 25.74 -24.07 -6.85
N ILE A 293 26.82 -23.30 -6.93
CA ILE A 293 27.17 -22.55 -8.14
C ILE A 293 28.30 -23.28 -8.86
N GLU A 294 28.04 -23.74 -10.07
CA GLU A 294 29.01 -24.50 -10.87
C GLU A 294 29.45 -23.72 -12.11
N SER A 295 30.67 -24.03 -12.59
CA SER A 295 31.10 -23.61 -13.94
C SER A 295 30.38 -24.45 -15.00
N SER A 296 30.03 -23.82 -16.12
CA SER A 296 29.37 -24.48 -17.26
C SER A 296 30.11 -25.75 -17.73
N ASP A 297 31.44 -25.82 -17.59
CA ASP A 297 32.28 -26.93 -18.07
C ASP A 297 32.07 -28.26 -17.31
N VAL A 298 31.50 -28.22 -16.11
CA VAL A 298 31.34 -29.42 -15.25
C VAL A 298 29.94 -30.05 -15.41
N ALA A 299 28.96 -29.29 -15.89
CA ALA A 299 27.58 -29.76 -16.02
C ALA A 299 27.40 -30.74 -17.19
N GLU A 300 28.14 -30.58 -18.29
CA GLU A 300 28.07 -31.48 -19.46
C GLU A 300 28.71 -32.84 -19.21
N ASN A 301 29.74 -32.91 -18.36
CA ASN A 301 30.46 -34.17 -18.08
C ASN A 301 29.69 -35.15 -17.17
N ASN A 302 28.60 -34.72 -16.54
CA ASN A 302 27.80 -35.58 -15.66
C ASN A 302 26.55 -36.19 -16.33
N LEU A 303 26.34 -35.96 -17.65
CA LEU A 303 25.23 -36.55 -18.40
C LEU A 303 25.64 -37.64 -19.43
N GLY A 304 26.92 -38.00 -19.50
CA GLY A 304 27.42 -39.03 -20.43
C GLY A 304 28.39 -39.98 -19.77
N GLY A 305 27.94 -41.19 -19.41
CA GLY A 305 28.78 -42.16 -18.72
C GLY A 305 28.29 -43.60 -18.83
N SER A 306 28.27 -44.17 -20.04
CA SER A 306 28.54 -45.60 -20.23
C SER A 306 29.16 -45.86 -21.60
N GLN A 307 30.49 -45.95 -21.67
CA GLN A 307 31.17 -47.10 -22.27
C GLN A 307 32.69 -47.00 -22.09
N GLU A 308 33.27 -48.09 -21.60
CA GLU A 308 34.69 -48.42 -21.65
C GLU A 308 35.15 -48.63 -23.11
N ASP A 309 36.31 -48.09 -23.51
CA ASP A 309 37.49 -48.90 -23.85
C ASP A 309 38.67 -48.08 -24.44
N VAL A 310 39.80 -48.21 -23.75
CA VAL A 310 41.24 -48.32 -24.12
C VAL A 310 41.72 -47.98 -25.55
N PHE A 311 42.74 -47.09 -25.69
CA PHE A 311 44.14 -47.40 -26.13
C PHE A 311 45.01 -46.13 -26.41
N ILE A 312 46.32 -46.37 -26.48
CA ILE A 312 47.49 -45.54 -26.11
C ILE A 312 48.26 -44.93 -27.33
N SER A 313 48.92 -43.78 -27.09
CA SER A 313 50.16 -43.21 -27.72
C SER A 313 50.14 -42.58 -29.14
N LYS A 314 50.56 -41.30 -29.28
CA LYS A 314 51.96 -40.80 -29.44
C LYS A 314 52.04 -39.44 -30.21
N ASP A 315 52.68 -38.47 -29.58
CA ASP A 315 53.63 -37.44 -30.08
C ASP A 315 53.41 -36.61 -31.39
N ASN A 316 53.26 -35.29 -31.16
CA ASN A 316 53.97 -34.15 -31.77
C ASN A 316 53.43 -33.46 -33.06
N PRO A 317 53.87 -32.22 -33.40
CA PRO A 317 53.18 -30.97 -33.03
C PRO A 317 52.89 -30.02 -34.22
N SER A 318 52.32 -28.85 -33.89
CA SER A 318 52.26 -27.59 -34.67
C SER A 318 51.22 -27.47 -35.79
N SER A 319 50.23 -26.61 -35.55
CA SER A 319 49.84 -25.56 -36.49
C SER A 319 49.28 -24.39 -35.70
N GLN A 320 49.98 -23.26 -35.78
CA GLN A 320 49.46 -21.96 -35.40
C GLN A 320 48.22 -21.69 -36.24
N ASP A 321 47.07 -21.50 -35.60
CA ASP A 321 46.00 -20.68 -36.14
C ASP A 321 45.49 -19.81 -34.99
N GLU A 322 45.86 -18.52 -35.06
CA GLU A 322 45.26 -17.44 -34.29
C GLU A 322 43.79 -17.33 -34.70
N VAL A 323 42.94 -18.15 -34.07
CA VAL A 323 41.50 -17.90 -34.06
C VAL A 323 41.19 -17.10 -32.81
N ASN A 324 40.73 -15.89 -33.09
CA ASN A 324 40.14 -14.90 -32.21
C ASN A 324 39.15 -15.56 -31.22
N ASN A 325 39.66 -16.03 -30.07
CA ASN A 325 38.86 -16.48 -28.94
C ASN A 325 38.30 -15.24 -28.25
N ASP A 326 37.19 -14.72 -28.76
CA ASP A 326 36.29 -13.94 -27.92
C ASP A 326 35.85 -14.89 -26.80
N PRO A 327 36.15 -14.63 -25.51
CA PRO A 327 35.76 -15.54 -24.46
C PRO A 327 34.24 -15.47 -24.37
N GLU A 328 33.56 -16.46 -24.94
CA GLU A 328 32.17 -16.75 -24.59
C GLU A 328 32.10 -16.68 -23.08
N ILE A 329 31.37 -15.68 -22.58
CA ILE A 329 31.24 -15.41 -21.15
C ILE A 329 30.51 -16.61 -20.57
N ARG A 330 31.26 -17.61 -20.11
CA ARG A 330 30.75 -18.84 -19.50
C ARG A 330 29.85 -18.43 -18.35
N GLN A 331 28.53 -18.57 -18.54
CA GLN A 331 27.57 -18.17 -17.53
C GLN A 331 27.60 -19.21 -16.41
N PRO A 332 27.76 -18.78 -15.14
CA PRO A 332 27.73 -19.70 -14.02
C PRO A 332 26.30 -20.22 -13.81
N LEU A 333 26.19 -21.53 -13.61
CA LEU A 333 24.91 -22.23 -13.41
C LEU A 333 24.64 -22.42 -11.92
N ILE A 334 23.42 -22.16 -11.48
CA ILE A 334 22.97 -22.49 -10.11
C ILE A 334 22.25 -23.84 -10.16
N ARG A 335 22.79 -24.85 -9.47
CA ARG A 335 22.06 -26.07 -9.13
C ARG A 335 21.32 -25.86 -7.82
N ILE A 336 20.08 -26.33 -7.74
CA ILE A 336 19.26 -26.21 -6.52
C ILE A 336 18.72 -27.56 -6.07
N SER A 337 18.53 -27.71 -4.77
CA SER A 337 17.82 -28.83 -4.15
C SER A 337 16.86 -28.28 -3.10
N PRO A 338 15.54 -28.53 -3.21
CA PRO A 338 14.87 -29.36 -4.22
C PRO A 338 14.85 -28.73 -5.63
N GLU A 339 14.70 -29.58 -6.65
CA GLU A 339 14.59 -29.15 -8.05
C GLU A 339 13.36 -28.28 -8.31
N ILE A 340 13.40 -27.55 -9.42
CA ILE A 340 12.28 -26.71 -9.90
C ILE A 340 11.13 -27.60 -10.38
N CYS A 341 9.89 -27.20 -10.05
CA CYS A 341 8.68 -27.83 -10.55
C CYS A 341 8.29 -27.21 -11.90
N GLU A 342 8.90 -27.66 -12.99
CA GLU A 342 8.60 -27.14 -14.33
C GLU A 342 7.13 -27.36 -14.73
N ASP A 343 6.48 -28.42 -14.25
CA ASP A 343 5.06 -28.68 -14.53
C ASP A 343 4.15 -27.60 -13.92
N CYS A 344 4.30 -27.32 -12.62
CA CYS A 344 3.47 -26.31 -11.95
C CYS A 344 3.80 -24.89 -12.40
N ILE A 345 5.09 -24.59 -12.66
CA ILE A 345 5.49 -23.29 -13.22
C ILE A 345 4.93 -23.14 -14.64
N GLY A 346 5.05 -24.18 -15.46
CA GLY A 346 4.49 -24.23 -16.80
C GLY A 346 2.98 -24.02 -16.79
N GLU A 347 2.25 -24.76 -15.97
CA GLU A 347 0.80 -24.62 -15.85
C GLU A 347 0.38 -23.23 -15.35
N ARG A 348 1.11 -22.65 -14.37
CA ARG A 348 0.85 -21.28 -13.91
C ARG A 348 1.07 -20.28 -15.03
N LYS A 349 2.20 -20.36 -15.73
CA LYS A 349 2.53 -19.48 -16.87
C LYS A 349 1.54 -19.64 -18.01
N SER A 350 1.11 -20.85 -18.33
CA SER A 350 0.08 -21.12 -19.33
C SER A 350 -1.28 -20.55 -18.91
N ARG A 351 -1.66 -20.65 -17.64
CA ARG A 351 -2.88 -20.02 -17.11
C ARG A 351 -2.81 -18.49 -17.18
N GLU A 352 -1.68 -17.90 -16.84
CA GLU A 352 -1.45 -16.45 -16.97
C GLU A 352 -1.47 -16.00 -18.43
N LEU A 353 -0.84 -16.75 -19.33
CA LEU A 353 -0.86 -16.49 -20.76
C LEU A 353 -2.29 -16.61 -21.30
N ALA A 354 -3.04 -17.66 -20.95
CA ALA A 354 -4.43 -17.82 -21.36
C ALA A 354 -5.31 -16.63 -20.90
N LYS A 355 -5.08 -16.12 -19.68
CA LYS A 355 -5.73 -14.88 -19.20
C LYS A 355 -5.31 -13.65 -20.02
N LYS A 356 -4.03 -13.53 -20.37
CA LYS A 356 -3.52 -12.42 -21.20
C LYS A 356 -4.02 -12.49 -22.64
N LEU A 357 -4.26 -13.67 -23.18
CA LEU A 357 -4.80 -13.88 -24.52
C LEU A 357 -6.32 -13.65 -24.55
N ASN A 358 -7.01 -13.86 -23.44
CA ASN A 358 -8.45 -13.66 -23.32
C ASN A 358 -8.79 -12.29 -22.74
N TYR A 359 -8.74 -11.27 -23.59
CA TYR A 359 -9.14 -9.91 -23.26
C TYR A 359 -10.24 -9.41 -24.20
N PHE A 360 -11.11 -8.53 -23.71
CA PHE A 360 -12.24 -8.00 -24.45
C PHE A 360 -12.35 -6.48 -24.29
N ASN A 361 -12.43 -5.77 -25.40
CA ASN A 361 -12.66 -4.32 -25.44
C ASN A 361 -11.59 -3.50 -24.67
N GLU A 362 -10.34 -3.91 -24.78
CA GLU A 362 -9.18 -3.27 -24.15
C GLU A 362 -8.45 -2.34 -25.13
N ASP A 363 -7.74 -1.34 -24.61
CA ASP A 363 -7.08 -0.32 -25.42
C ASP A 363 -5.70 -0.78 -25.93
N ILE A 364 -5.45 -0.61 -27.23
CA ILE A 364 -4.10 -0.63 -27.83
C ILE A 364 -3.81 0.73 -28.47
N SER A 365 -2.54 1.12 -28.56
CA SER A 365 -2.14 2.40 -29.17
C SER A 365 -1.50 2.19 -30.53
N VAL A 366 -2.00 2.86 -31.57
CA VAL A 366 -1.48 2.79 -32.94
C VAL A 366 -0.99 4.16 -33.38
N SER A 367 0.25 4.26 -33.85
CA SER A 367 0.86 5.51 -34.31
C SER A 367 1.18 5.47 -35.80
N LEU A 368 0.72 6.46 -36.57
CA LEU A 368 1.11 6.62 -37.97
C LEU A 368 2.50 7.26 -38.07
N VAL A 369 3.44 6.60 -38.74
CA VAL A 369 4.80 7.09 -38.98
C VAL A 369 4.94 7.44 -40.46
N ARG A 370 5.29 8.70 -40.76
CA ARG A 370 5.60 9.18 -42.12
C ARG A 370 7.12 9.22 -42.29
N GLY A 371 7.69 8.18 -42.90
CA GLY A 371 9.14 8.00 -43.11
C GLY A 371 9.57 6.53 -43.17
N LYS A 372 10.83 6.26 -43.56
CA LYS A 372 11.38 4.88 -43.71
C LYS A 372 11.77 4.20 -42.38
N GLU A 373 11.86 4.94 -41.26
CA GLU A 373 12.28 4.40 -39.96
C GLU A 373 11.46 4.97 -38.79
N ALA A 374 11.09 4.10 -37.84
CA ALA A 374 10.38 4.49 -36.63
C ALA A 374 11.30 5.20 -35.61
N PRO A 375 10.85 6.27 -34.93
CA PRO A 375 11.60 6.91 -33.86
C PRO A 375 11.99 5.94 -32.75
N ARG A 376 13.22 6.06 -32.21
CA ARG A 376 13.74 5.21 -31.11
C ARG A 376 12.79 5.11 -29.91
N SER A 377 12.02 6.17 -29.63
CA SER A 377 11.02 6.21 -28.55
C SER A 377 9.83 5.27 -28.74
N ILE A 378 9.47 4.89 -29.97
CA ILE A 378 8.40 3.92 -30.26
C ILE A 378 8.94 2.48 -30.16
N LEU A 379 10.20 2.28 -30.56
CA LEU A 379 10.91 0.99 -30.47
C LEU A 379 11.24 0.61 -29.02
N GLU A 380 11.64 1.58 -28.19
CA GLU A 380 11.90 1.38 -26.76
C GLU A 380 10.61 1.16 -25.96
N ALA A 381 9.49 1.79 -26.35
CA ALA A 381 8.22 1.66 -25.64
C ALA A 381 7.44 0.38 -25.97
N SER A 382 7.78 -0.32 -27.05
CA SER A 382 7.18 -1.60 -27.47
C SER A 382 7.97 -2.82 -27.01
N SER A 383 9.21 -2.63 -26.54
CA SER A 383 10.09 -3.67 -25.98
C SER A 383 10.04 -3.76 -24.45
N ALA A 384 9.49 -2.75 -23.77
CA ALA A 384 9.30 -2.77 -22.33
C ALA A 384 8.01 -3.52 -21.95
N THR A 385 8.12 -4.52 -21.08
CA THR A 385 6.96 -5.13 -20.40
C THR A 385 6.14 -4.05 -19.68
N PRO A 386 4.80 -4.13 -19.67
CA PRO A 386 3.98 -3.10 -19.07
C PRO A 386 4.21 -3.07 -17.55
N GLU A 387 4.97 -2.09 -17.08
CA GLU A 387 4.95 -1.69 -15.67
C GLU A 387 3.54 -1.17 -15.37
N THR A 388 2.73 -2.02 -14.73
CA THR A 388 1.50 -1.58 -14.08
C THR A 388 1.91 -0.64 -12.95
N ASP A 389 1.65 0.66 -13.16
CA ASP A 389 1.64 1.76 -12.18
C ASP A 389 2.63 2.89 -12.49
N ARG A 390 2.41 3.55 -13.64
CA ARG A 390 2.78 4.97 -13.77
C ARG A 390 1.50 5.78 -13.90
N ARG A 391 1.21 6.55 -12.85
CA ARG A 391 0.21 7.62 -12.80
C ARG A 391 0.41 8.56 -14.00
N ALA A 392 -0.33 8.33 -15.08
CA ALA A 392 -0.30 9.19 -16.27
C ALA A 392 -0.89 10.55 -15.93
N SER A 393 -0.08 11.61 -16.04
CA SER A 393 -0.54 12.98 -15.82
C SER A 393 -1.57 13.40 -16.89
N LYS A 394 -2.68 13.99 -16.47
CA LYS A 394 -3.80 14.48 -17.32
C LYS A 394 -3.47 15.73 -18.15
N ARG A 395 -2.20 15.95 -18.51
CA ARG A 395 -1.81 17.01 -19.44
C ARG A 395 -1.04 16.38 -20.58
N SER A 396 -1.78 15.90 -21.59
CA SER A 396 -1.25 15.55 -22.90
C SER A 396 -0.46 16.75 -23.44
N ARG A 397 0.87 16.68 -23.33
CA ARG A 397 1.77 17.54 -24.10
C ARG A 397 1.89 16.87 -25.45
N LYS A 398 1.36 17.54 -26.48
CA LYS A 398 1.47 17.22 -27.90
C LYS A 398 2.97 17.09 -28.26
N THR A 399 3.51 15.87 -28.27
CA THR A 399 4.85 15.58 -28.80
C THR A 399 4.74 15.41 -30.31
N SER A 400 5.66 16.02 -31.05
CA SER A 400 5.61 16.28 -32.50
C SER A 400 5.81 15.05 -33.41
N TYR A 401 5.36 13.86 -33.03
CA TYR A 401 5.61 12.62 -33.77
C TYR A 401 4.32 11.86 -34.03
N GLY A 402 3.84 11.93 -35.27
CA GLY A 402 2.75 11.09 -35.79
C GLY A 402 1.37 11.34 -35.17
N THR A 403 0.33 11.06 -35.94
CA THR A 403 -1.03 10.93 -35.39
C THR A 403 -1.10 9.58 -34.68
N SER A 404 -1.38 9.57 -33.36
CA SER A 404 -1.61 8.34 -32.60
C SER A 404 -3.09 8.23 -32.21
N VAL A 405 -3.63 7.02 -32.27
CA VAL A 405 -5.00 6.69 -31.91
C VAL A 405 -4.99 5.50 -30.95
N ASN A 406 -5.92 5.49 -29.99
CA ASN A 406 -6.16 4.32 -29.15
C ASN A 406 -7.38 3.58 -29.70
N LEU A 407 -7.23 2.30 -29.99
CA LEU A 407 -8.27 1.44 -30.54
C LEU A 407 -8.68 0.41 -29.50
N LYS A 408 -9.99 0.17 -29.40
CA LYS A 408 -10.54 -0.84 -28.51
C LYS A 408 -10.67 -2.18 -29.23
N VAL A 409 -9.90 -3.15 -28.78
CA VAL A 409 -9.78 -4.45 -29.45
C VAL A 409 -9.96 -5.59 -28.46
N SER A 410 -10.23 -6.77 -28.99
CA SER A 410 -10.33 -8.01 -28.21
C SER A 410 -9.28 -9.00 -28.70
N GLY A 411 -8.94 -10.00 -27.88
CA GLY A 411 -7.98 -11.04 -28.29
C GLY A 411 -8.43 -11.78 -29.55
N SER A 412 -9.75 -11.92 -29.75
CA SER A 412 -10.36 -12.54 -30.92
C SER A 412 -10.49 -11.62 -32.15
N THR A 413 -10.13 -10.33 -32.05
CA THR A 413 -10.13 -9.42 -33.20
C THR A 413 -9.09 -9.90 -34.21
N SER A 414 -9.45 -10.01 -35.49
CA SER A 414 -8.48 -10.39 -36.52
C SER A 414 -7.57 -9.21 -36.90
N LEU A 415 -6.38 -9.49 -37.42
CA LEU A 415 -5.50 -8.44 -37.94
C LEU A 415 -6.20 -7.65 -39.06
N TYR A 416 -6.98 -8.32 -39.92
CA TYR A 416 -7.82 -7.64 -40.91
C TYR A 416 -8.75 -6.61 -40.27
N GLN A 417 -9.49 -7.00 -39.23
CA GLN A 417 -10.40 -6.08 -38.52
C GLN A 417 -9.63 -4.90 -37.90
N LEU A 418 -8.45 -5.17 -37.31
CA LEU A 418 -7.59 -4.10 -36.80
C LEU A 418 -7.16 -3.14 -37.91
N LYS A 419 -6.72 -3.65 -39.07
CA LYS A 419 -6.37 -2.79 -40.23
C LYS A 419 -7.54 -1.95 -40.71
N MET A 420 -8.76 -2.50 -40.71
CA MET A 420 -9.97 -1.72 -41.03
C MET A 420 -10.25 -0.62 -40.00
N MET A 421 -10.09 -0.90 -38.70
CA MET A 421 -10.23 0.12 -37.65
C MET A 421 -9.16 1.22 -37.76
N ILE A 422 -7.94 0.85 -38.15
CA ILE A 422 -6.86 1.78 -38.45
C ILE A 422 -7.20 2.63 -39.67
N TRP A 423 -7.76 2.04 -40.72
CA TRP A 423 -8.20 2.77 -41.91
C TRP A 423 -9.28 3.80 -41.55
N GLU A 424 -10.31 3.39 -40.79
CA GLU A 424 -11.37 4.27 -40.32
C GLU A 424 -10.80 5.45 -39.49
N SER A 425 -9.81 5.19 -38.63
CA SER A 425 -9.29 6.18 -37.69
C SER A 425 -8.17 7.08 -38.23
N LEU A 426 -7.28 6.53 -39.06
CA LEU A 426 -6.07 7.20 -39.56
C LEU A 426 -6.11 7.48 -41.07
N GLY A 427 -7.11 6.97 -41.79
CA GLY A 427 -7.32 7.22 -43.22
C GLY A 427 -6.36 6.47 -44.16
N VAL A 428 -5.60 5.50 -43.65
CA VAL A 428 -4.65 4.71 -44.45
C VAL A 428 -5.34 3.45 -44.97
N VAL A 429 -5.36 3.28 -46.29
CA VAL A 429 -5.96 2.11 -46.96
C VAL A 429 -5.31 0.81 -46.47
N LYS A 430 -6.10 -0.24 -46.19
CA LYS A 430 -5.60 -1.50 -45.56
C LYS A 430 -4.40 -2.11 -46.30
N GLU A 431 -4.40 -2.06 -47.63
CA GLU A 431 -3.34 -2.61 -48.48
C GLU A 431 -2.04 -1.81 -48.41
N ASN A 432 -2.14 -0.53 -48.03
CA ASN A 432 -0.98 0.32 -47.86
C ASN A 432 -0.38 0.22 -46.45
N GLN A 433 -1.11 -0.34 -45.48
CA GLN A 433 -0.69 -0.42 -44.09
C GLN A 433 0.37 -1.52 -43.88
N ILE A 434 1.58 -1.10 -43.52
CA ILE A 434 2.61 -1.98 -42.98
C ILE A 434 2.62 -1.81 -41.45
N LEU A 435 2.11 -2.81 -40.73
CA LEU A 435 1.97 -2.76 -39.28
C LEU A 435 3.19 -3.37 -38.60
N HIS A 436 3.67 -2.70 -37.56
CA HIS A 436 4.82 -3.13 -36.79
C HIS A 436 4.53 -3.18 -35.29
N LYS A 437 5.09 -4.21 -34.62
CA LYS A 437 5.22 -4.30 -33.17
C LYS A 437 6.72 -4.27 -32.84
N GLY A 438 7.21 -3.13 -32.34
CA GLY A 438 8.64 -2.91 -32.20
C GLY A 438 9.34 -2.98 -33.56
N SER A 439 10.30 -3.89 -33.70
CA SER A 439 11.00 -4.17 -34.96
C SER A 439 10.33 -5.24 -35.84
N MET A 440 9.31 -5.94 -35.33
CA MET A 440 8.68 -7.06 -36.03
C MET A 440 7.52 -6.56 -36.92
N ILE A 441 7.52 -6.98 -38.19
CA ILE A 441 6.41 -6.75 -39.14
C ILE A 441 5.29 -7.75 -38.86
N ILE A 442 4.04 -7.30 -38.95
CA ILE A 442 2.83 -8.09 -38.73
C ILE A 442 2.01 -8.11 -40.03
N ASP A 443 1.94 -9.28 -40.68
CA ASP A 443 1.36 -9.42 -42.03
C ASP A 443 0.29 -10.53 -42.18
N GLN A 444 -0.01 -11.28 -41.11
CA GLN A 444 -0.96 -12.39 -41.14
C GLN A 444 -2.41 -11.92 -40.95
N GLU A 445 -3.11 -11.55 -42.03
CA GLU A 445 -4.45 -10.93 -41.96
C GLU A 445 -5.54 -11.80 -41.33
N SER A 446 -5.41 -13.12 -41.42
CA SER A 446 -6.35 -14.10 -40.84
C SER A 446 -6.07 -14.43 -39.38
N ALA A 447 -4.90 -14.08 -38.84
CA ALA A 447 -4.54 -14.33 -37.45
C ALA A 447 -5.26 -13.36 -36.50
N THR A 448 -5.56 -13.82 -35.29
CA THR A 448 -6.12 -12.96 -34.24
C THR A 448 -5.02 -12.17 -33.53
N LEU A 449 -5.40 -11.07 -32.86
CA LEU A 449 -4.44 -10.30 -32.06
C LEU A 449 -3.78 -11.16 -30.97
N ALA A 450 -4.53 -12.11 -30.39
CA ALA A 450 -4.00 -13.09 -29.46
C ALA A 450 -2.93 -13.98 -30.12
N ASP A 451 -3.16 -14.50 -31.33
CA ASP A 451 -2.18 -15.33 -32.06
C ASP A 451 -0.88 -14.56 -32.39
N LEU A 452 -1.01 -13.25 -32.60
CA LEU A 452 0.09 -12.33 -32.88
C LEU A 452 0.76 -11.79 -31.61
N ASN A 453 0.38 -12.30 -30.43
CA ASN A 453 0.84 -11.85 -29.12
C ASN A 453 0.69 -10.35 -28.90
N ILE A 454 -0.34 -9.71 -29.46
CA ILE A 454 -0.68 -8.31 -29.22
C ILE A 454 -1.54 -8.27 -27.97
N PHE A 455 -1.13 -7.49 -26.96
CA PHE A 455 -1.79 -7.44 -25.65
C PHE A 455 -2.32 -6.04 -25.34
N PRO A 456 -3.26 -5.91 -24.39
CA PRO A 456 -3.70 -4.62 -23.87
C PRO A 456 -2.54 -3.70 -23.49
N GLY A 457 -2.60 -2.43 -23.92
CA GLY A 457 -1.57 -1.43 -23.67
C GLY A 457 -0.37 -1.46 -24.63
N ASP A 458 -0.29 -2.42 -25.55
CA ASP A 458 0.76 -2.47 -26.56
C ASP A 458 0.72 -1.24 -27.48
N LYS A 459 1.91 -0.86 -27.95
CA LYS A 459 2.11 0.24 -28.90
C LYS A 459 2.55 -0.32 -30.25
N LEU A 460 1.69 -0.13 -31.24
CA LEU A 460 1.93 -0.48 -32.63
C LEU A 460 2.20 0.79 -33.43
N TRP A 461 2.90 0.63 -34.55
CA TRP A 461 3.07 1.71 -35.52
C TRP A 461 2.80 1.22 -36.93
N VAL A 462 2.24 2.12 -37.73
CA VAL A 462 1.84 1.87 -39.12
C VAL A 462 2.67 2.76 -40.02
N GLN A 463 3.24 2.16 -41.05
CA GLN A 463 3.86 2.85 -42.17
C GLN A 463 2.92 2.75 -43.38
N ASP A 464 2.66 3.90 -44.01
CA ASP A 464 1.91 3.99 -45.26
C ASP A 464 2.87 3.77 -46.44
N SER A 465 2.54 2.81 -47.30
CA SER A 465 3.32 2.54 -48.52
C SER A 465 2.92 3.43 -49.69
N GLU A 466 1.81 4.17 -49.61
CA GLU A 466 1.31 5.10 -50.64
C GLU A 466 1.07 4.46 -52.03
N ILE A 467 0.92 3.13 -52.11
CA ILE A 467 0.82 2.39 -53.39
C ILE A 467 -0.58 2.49 -54.00
N HIS A 468 -1.63 2.48 -53.16
CA HIS A 468 -3.02 2.49 -53.60
C HIS A 468 -3.70 3.82 -53.18
N GLU A 469 -4.07 4.66 -54.15
CA GLU A 469 -4.86 5.88 -53.91
C GLU A 469 -6.33 5.66 -54.34
N HIS A 470 -7.27 6.22 -53.58
CA HIS A 470 -8.70 6.36 -53.93
C HIS A 470 -9.66 5.17 -53.74
N ARG A 471 -9.36 4.17 -52.90
CA ARG A 471 -10.39 3.20 -52.46
C ARG A 471 -11.25 3.80 -51.33
N ASP A 472 -12.56 3.66 -51.43
CA ASP A 472 -13.49 3.97 -50.34
C ASP A 472 -13.60 2.76 -49.40
N ILE A 473 -13.60 3.00 -48.10
CA ILE A 473 -13.81 1.96 -47.08
C ILE A 473 -15.20 1.32 -47.21
N ALA A 474 -16.17 2.06 -47.76
CA ALA A 474 -17.53 1.57 -47.98
C ALA A 474 -17.60 0.45 -49.02
N ASP A 475 -16.80 0.51 -50.09
CA ASP A 475 -16.82 -0.49 -51.16
C ASP A 475 -16.37 -1.87 -50.65
N GLU A 476 -15.34 -1.89 -49.79
CA GLU A 476 -14.78 -3.10 -49.19
C GLU A 476 -15.75 -3.78 -48.20
N ILE A 477 -16.52 -2.99 -47.42
CA ILE A 477 -17.55 -3.52 -46.49
C ILE A 477 -18.72 -4.13 -47.27
N THR A 478 -19.00 -3.62 -48.49
CA THR A 478 -20.12 -4.06 -49.32
C THR A 478 -19.85 -5.42 -49.97
N ASP A 479 -18.61 -5.66 -50.41
CA ASP A 479 -18.18 -6.94 -50.98
C ASP A 479 -18.23 -8.11 -49.98
N GLN A 480 -18.02 -7.85 -48.68
CA GLN A 480 -18.16 -8.89 -47.63
C GLN A 480 -19.61 -9.35 -47.41
N LYS A 481 -20.61 -8.49 -47.65
CA LYS A 481 -22.02 -8.87 -47.54
C LYS A 481 -22.53 -9.65 -48.76
N ALA A 482 -21.85 -9.57 -49.90
CA ALA A 482 -22.25 -10.27 -51.12
C ALA A 482 -21.91 -11.77 -51.10
N SER A 483 -20.95 -12.21 -50.28
CA SER A 483 -20.49 -13.61 -50.24
C SER A 483 -21.20 -14.52 -49.22
N SER A 484 -22.16 -14.01 -48.42
CA SER A 484 -22.83 -14.75 -47.34
C SER A 484 -24.35 -14.90 -47.48
N LYS A 485 -24.86 -15.14 -48.69
CA LYS A 485 -26.27 -15.56 -48.88
C LYS A 485 -26.38 -16.88 -49.64
N HIS A 486 -26.50 -17.98 -48.89
CA HIS A 486 -27.21 -19.16 -49.39
C HIS A 486 -28.70 -18.81 -49.53
N PRO A 487 -29.34 -18.99 -50.71
CA PRO A 487 -30.79 -18.88 -50.79
C PRO A 487 -31.41 -20.18 -50.27
N GLU A 488 -32.14 -20.10 -49.16
CA GLU A 488 -32.99 -21.18 -48.66
C GLU A 488 -34.11 -21.46 -49.69
N LYS A 489 -34.17 -22.71 -50.18
CA LYS A 489 -35.32 -23.23 -50.92
C LYS A 489 -36.41 -23.63 -49.90
N GLY A 490 -37.39 -22.76 -49.71
CA GLY A 490 -38.60 -23.06 -48.95
C GLY A 490 -39.86 -22.88 -49.81
N PHE A 491 -40.74 -23.89 -49.78
CA PHE A 491 -42.07 -23.97 -50.38
C PHE A 491 -42.18 -24.38 -51.86
N GLN A 492 -42.03 -25.69 -52.08
CA GLN A 492 -42.79 -26.40 -53.11
C GLN A 492 -43.71 -27.41 -52.42
N GLY A 493 -45.02 -27.29 -52.64
CA GLY A 493 -45.95 -28.39 -52.44
C GLY A 493 -47.22 -28.07 -51.64
N THR A 494 -48.20 -27.43 -52.27
CA THR A 494 -49.58 -27.92 -52.16
C THR A 494 -50.33 -27.65 -53.46
N LEU A 495 -50.42 -28.70 -54.27
CA LEU A 495 -51.35 -28.84 -55.38
C LEU A 495 -52.76 -29.02 -54.81
N LEU A 496 -53.66 -28.09 -55.07
CA LEU A 496 -55.10 -28.35 -55.09
C LEU A 496 -55.70 -27.70 -56.34
N THR A 497 -56.07 -28.58 -57.26
CA THR A 497 -56.92 -28.38 -58.43
C THR A 497 -58.31 -27.89 -58.05
N THR A 498 -58.87 -26.94 -58.81
CA THR A 498 -60.21 -27.08 -59.42
C THR A 498 -60.39 -26.03 -60.52
N THR A 499 -60.56 -26.52 -61.74
CA THR A 499 -61.18 -25.86 -62.89
C THR A 499 -62.62 -25.47 -62.58
N THR A 500 -63.04 -24.26 -62.98
CA THR A 500 -64.30 -24.06 -63.75
C THR A 500 -64.34 -22.67 -64.38
N SER A 501 -64.49 -22.71 -65.70
CA SER A 501 -64.92 -21.68 -66.64
C SER A 501 -66.08 -20.81 -66.15
N SER A 502 -66.09 -19.50 -66.44
CA SER A 502 -67.13 -18.89 -67.28
C SER A 502 -66.79 -17.44 -67.67
N GLN A 503 -67.32 -17.09 -68.83
CA GLN A 503 -67.06 -15.95 -69.70
C GLN A 503 -67.64 -14.60 -69.23
N VAL A 504 -66.91 -13.54 -69.63
CA VAL A 504 -67.35 -12.33 -70.37
C VAL A 504 -68.49 -11.48 -69.79
N ALA A 505 -68.12 -10.25 -69.40
CA ALA A 505 -68.56 -9.02 -70.07
C ALA A 505 -67.43 -7.99 -70.02
#